data_AF-A0A8T9C9K2-F1
#
_entry.id   AF-A0A8T9C9K2-F1
#
_cell.length_a   1.000
_cell.length_b   1.000
_cell.length_c   1.000
_cell.angle_alpha   90.00
_cell.angle_beta   90.00
_cell.angle_gamma   90.00
#
_symmetry.space_group_name_H-M   'P 1'
#
loop_
_entity.id
_entity.type
_entity.pdbx_description
1 polymer ?
#
loop_
_entity_poly.entity_id
_entity_poly.type
_entity_poly.pdbx_seq_one_letter_code
_entity_poly.pdbx_strand_id
1 'polypeptide(L)'
;MDPLLNRIFDLTKKARENQSERGSAPPTQLIERQKDLQVHLSRWLDTYNSSTKFLRGHGSMDEEKAHVILSVYHTMATIMANTCLSPDDEMAFDLHMDRFSYIIKQLLKLGTLDPIVRFQASGETFVNMSKSVMDMGWNAPLYFVAVKCRVHQIRLQAVQLLESAFHREGIWDSRVTACVSRRIMEVEERDFYRTRTTTDGLQLQIPIPEPLRAEGKKCGF
;
A
#
# COMPACT_ATOMS: atom_id res chain seq x y z
N MET A 1 -6.21 -15.04 -2.31
CA MET A 1 -5.08 -14.12 -2.58
C MET A 1 -3.84 -14.54 -1.80
N ASP A 2 -3.96 -14.94 -0.54
CA ASP A 2 -2.83 -15.32 0.31
C ASP A 2 -1.89 -16.40 -0.26
N PRO A 3 -2.38 -17.48 -0.92
CA PRO A 3 -1.46 -18.46 -1.49
C PRO A 3 -0.55 -17.88 -2.58
N LEU A 4 -1.01 -16.87 -3.32
CA LEU A 4 -0.20 -16.20 -4.33
C LEU A 4 0.84 -15.28 -3.68
N LEU A 5 0.44 -14.52 -2.66
CA LEU A 5 1.37 -13.67 -1.90
C LEU A 5 2.48 -14.49 -1.24
N ASN A 6 2.14 -15.60 -0.58
CA ASN A 6 3.12 -16.49 0.04
C ASN A 6 4.13 -17.02 -0.99
N ARG A 7 3.66 -17.47 -2.16
CA ARG A 7 4.55 -17.91 -3.23
C ARG A 7 5.45 -16.79 -3.78
N ILE A 8 4.95 -15.55 -3.83
CA ILE A 8 5.74 -14.39 -4.23
C ILE A 8 6.83 -14.10 -3.18
N PHE A 9 6.49 -14.13 -1.89
CA PHE A 9 7.45 -13.95 -0.80
C PHE A 9 8.54 -15.03 -0.83
N ASP A 10 8.16 -16.30 -1.01
CA ASP A 10 9.10 -17.41 -1.13
C ASP A 10 10.04 -17.25 -2.34
N LEU A 11 9.51 -16.80 -3.48
CA LEU A 11 10.31 -16.56 -4.67
C LEU A 11 11.26 -15.38 -4.49
N THR A 12 10.80 -14.29 -3.88
CA THR A 12 11.61 -13.10 -3.57
C THR A 12 12.75 -13.46 -2.63
N LYS A 13 12.48 -14.27 -1.61
CA LYS A 13 13.50 -14.78 -0.68
C LYS A 13 14.56 -15.59 -1.42
N LYS A 14 14.14 -16.56 -2.25
CA LYS A 14 15.06 -17.37 -3.06
C LYS A 14 15.89 -16.51 -4.02
N ALA A 15 15.30 -15.49 -4.63
CA ALA A 15 16.04 -14.57 -5.51
C ALA A 15 17.14 -13.81 -4.75
N ARG A 16 16.86 -13.32 -3.55
CA ARG A 16 17.85 -12.66 -2.67
C ARG A 16 19.01 -13.59 -2.31
N GLU A 17 18.69 -14.83 -1.90
CA GLU A 17 19.69 -15.85 -1.57
C GLU A 17 20.61 -16.14 -2.77
N ASN A 18 20.03 -16.30 -3.97
CA ASN A 18 20.79 -16.55 -5.19
C ASN A 18 21.69 -15.36 -5.59
N GLN A 19 21.20 -14.12 -5.44
CA GLN A 19 22.00 -12.93 -5.75
C GLN A 19 23.19 -12.77 -4.80
N SER A 20 22.97 -12.99 -3.50
CA SER A 20 24.03 -12.94 -2.50
C SER A 20 25.14 -13.97 -2.73
N GLU A 21 24.80 -15.15 -3.26
CA GLU A 21 25.76 -16.24 -3.47
C GLU A 21 26.50 -16.16 -4.81
N ARG A 22 25.84 -15.68 -5.88
CA ARG A 22 26.36 -15.82 -7.25
C ARG A 22 26.64 -14.52 -7.99
N GLY A 23 26.09 -13.38 -7.56
CA GLY A 23 26.24 -12.10 -8.28
C GLY A 23 25.84 -12.15 -9.76
N SER A 24 25.12 -13.18 -10.19
CA SER A 24 24.81 -13.49 -11.59
C SER A 24 23.32 -13.38 -11.88
N ALA A 25 22.96 -13.42 -13.16
CA ALA A 25 21.56 -13.46 -13.61
C ALA A 25 20.75 -14.56 -12.89
N PRO A 26 19.44 -14.34 -12.65
CA PRO A 26 18.61 -15.30 -11.94
C PRO A 26 18.53 -16.64 -12.70
N PRO A 27 18.62 -17.79 -12.00
CA PRO A 27 18.50 -19.10 -12.64
C PRO A 27 17.18 -19.25 -13.42
N THR A 28 17.22 -19.99 -14.53
CA THR A 28 16.06 -20.25 -15.40
C THR A 28 14.84 -20.74 -14.61
N GLN A 29 15.06 -21.59 -13.60
CA GLN A 29 13.98 -22.11 -12.74
C GLN A 29 13.25 -21.00 -11.96
N LEU A 30 13.93 -19.93 -11.54
CA LEU A 30 13.30 -18.80 -10.86
C LEU A 30 12.49 -17.96 -11.85
N ILE A 31 13.01 -17.77 -13.07
CA ILE A 31 12.32 -17.09 -14.17
C ILE A 31 11.03 -17.82 -14.55
N GLU A 32 11.08 -19.14 -14.69
CA GLU A 32 9.90 -19.97 -14.96
C GLU A 32 8.84 -19.85 -13.85
N ARG A 33 9.26 -19.88 -12.59
CA ARG A 33 8.35 -19.69 -11.45
C ARG A 33 7.73 -18.30 -11.41
N GLN A 34 8.48 -17.26 -11.77
CA GLN A 34 7.96 -15.89 -11.88
C GLN A 34 6.87 -15.83 -12.96
N LYS A 35 7.14 -16.40 -14.14
CA LYS A 35 6.16 -16.46 -15.24
C LYS A 35 4.89 -17.21 -14.84
N ASP A 36 5.03 -18.36 -14.17
CA ASP A 36 3.89 -19.11 -13.64
C ASP A 36 3.04 -18.27 -12.67
N LEU A 37 3.69 -17.53 -11.77
CA LEU A 37 3.01 -16.60 -10.86
C LEU A 37 2.25 -15.49 -11.59
N GLN A 38 2.85 -14.91 -12.63
CA GLN A 38 2.21 -13.88 -13.44
C GLN A 38 0.97 -14.42 -14.17
N VAL A 39 1.06 -15.64 -14.71
CA VAL A 39 -0.10 -16.33 -15.32
C VAL A 39 -1.20 -16.56 -14.30
N HIS A 40 -0.85 -17.04 -13.10
CA HIS A 40 -1.83 -17.27 -12.04
C HIS A 40 -2.50 -15.98 -11.53
N LEU A 41 -1.73 -14.89 -11.38
CA LEU A 41 -2.28 -13.58 -11.03
C LEU A 41 -3.23 -13.05 -12.11
N SER A 42 -2.88 -13.23 -13.39
CA SER A 42 -3.72 -12.81 -14.51
C SER A 42 -5.03 -13.62 -14.53
N ARG A 43 -4.94 -14.94 -14.42
CA ARG A 43 -6.11 -15.83 -14.34
C ARG A 43 -7.01 -15.53 -13.14
N TRP A 44 -6.41 -15.23 -11.99
CA TRP A 44 -7.16 -14.81 -10.80
C TRP A 44 -7.96 -13.54 -11.09
N LEU A 45 -7.33 -12.53 -11.73
CA LEU A 45 -7.98 -11.27 -12.06
C LEU A 45 -9.13 -11.47 -13.06
N ASP A 46 -8.94 -12.30 -14.08
CA ASP A 46 -10.00 -12.60 -15.06
C ASP A 46 -11.21 -13.28 -14.40
N THR A 47 -10.94 -14.24 -13.53
CA THR A 47 -11.98 -14.95 -12.76
C THR A 47 -12.73 -13.98 -11.85
N TYR A 48 -11.99 -13.12 -11.15
CA TYR A 48 -12.54 -12.10 -10.25
C TYR A 48 -13.37 -11.05 -10.99
N ASN A 49 -12.89 -10.54 -12.12
CA ASN A 49 -13.63 -9.57 -12.94
C ASN A 49 -14.91 -10.19 -13.51
N SER A 50 -14.87 -11.48 -13.85
CA SER A 50 -16.04 -12.20 -14.35
C SER A 50 -17.08 -12.43 -13.25
N SER A 51 -16.66 -12.82 -12.05
CA SER A 51 -17.58 -13.03 -10.91
C SER A 51 -18.19 -11.72 -10.42
N THR A 52 -17.42 -10.64 -10.42
CA THR A 52 -17.88 -9.35 -9.88
C THR A 52 -18.81 -8.60 -10.82
N LYS A 53 -18.74 -8.83 -12.15
CA LYS A 53 -19.77 -8.36 -13.09
C LYS A 53 -21.17 -8.89 -12.74
N PHE A 54 -21.26 -10.10 -12.19
CA PHE A 54 -22.53 -10.71 -11.79
C PHE A 54 -23.07 -10.13 -10.48
N LEU A 55 -22.20 -9.57 -9.63
CA LEU A 55 -22.54 -9.05 -8.31
C LEU A 55 -22.79 -7.53 -8.30
N ARG A 56 -22.43 -6.82 -9.38
CA ARG A 56 -22.64 -5.36 -9.50
C ARG A 56 -24.12 -5.05 -9.65
N GLY A 57 -24.71 -4.47 -8.60
CA GLY A 57 -26.09 -3.97 -8.57
C GLY A 57 -26.85 -4.25 -7.27
N HIS A 58 -26.36 -5.16 -6.43
CA HIS A 58 -27.04 -5.59 -5.19
C HIS A 58 -26.12 -5.62 -3.95
N GLY A 59 -24.88 -5.13 -4.08
CA GLY A 59 -23.85 -5.35 -3.07
C GLY A 59 -23.94 -4.40 -1.87
N SER A 60 -23.74 -4.95 -0.68
CA SER A 60 -23.61 -4.18 0.56
C SER A 60 -22.34 -3.31 0.56
N MET A 61 -22.27 -2.31 1.45
CA MET A 61 -21.06 -1.52 1.67
C MET A 61 -19.83 -2.42 1.94
N ASP A 62 -20.01 -3.50 2.70
CA ASP A 62 -18.94 -4.44 3.02
C ASP A 62 -18.42 -5.19 1.77
N GLU A 63 -19.30 -5.47 0.80
CA GLU A 63 -18.91 -6.06 -0.48
C GLU A 63 -18.15 -5.07 -1.35
N GLU A 64 -18.55 -3.79 -1.39
CA GLU A 64 -17.78 -2.76 -2.08
C GLU A 64 -16.40 -2.59 -1.45
N LYS A 65 -16.32 -2.59 -0.11
CA LYS A 65 -15.06 -2.55 0.63
C LYS A 65 -14.17 -3.76 0.29
N ALA A 66 -14.73 -4.97 0.31
CA ALA A 66 -14.02 -6.19 -0.09
C ALA A 66 -13.52 -6.12 -1.52
N HIS A 67 -14.33 -5.56 -2.44
CA HIS A 67 -13.95 -5.43 -3.83
C HIS A 67 -12.72 -4.52 -4.00
N VAL A 68 -12.74 -3.37 -3.32
CA VAL A 68 -11.60 -2.44 -3.29
C VAL A 68 -10.35 -3.10 -2.71
N ILE A 69 -10.44 -3.70 -1.52
CA ILE A 69 -9.28 -4.32 -0.84
C ILE A 69 -8.68 -5.43 -1.72
N LEU A 70 -9.49 -6.33 -2.28
CA LEU A 70 -9.01 -7.40 -3.14
C LEU A 70 -8.31 -6.86 -4.41
N SER A 71 -8.86 -5.80 -5.04
CA SER A 71 -8.24 -5.16 -6.20
C SER A 71 -6.87 -4.54 -5.88
N VAL A 72 -6.75 -3.95 -4.69
CA VAL A 72 -5.52 -3.32 -4.20
C VAL A 72 -4.45 -4.39 -3.92
N TYR A 73 -4.81 -5.46 -3.22
CA TYR A 73 -3.88 -6.58 -2.95
C TYR A 73 -3.45 -7.29 -4.22
N HIS A 74 -4.34 -7.45 -5.21
CA HIS A 74 -3.96 -8.00 -6.52
C HIS A 74 -2.96 -7.11 -7.25
N THR A 75 -3.21 -5.79 -7.24
CA THR A 75 -2.29 -4.83 -7.85
C THR A 75 -0.93 -4.87 -7.18
N MET A 76 -0.89 -4.87 -5.84
CA MET A 76 0.34 -5.01 -5.05
C MET A 76 1.07 -6.32 -5.38
N ALA A 77 0.37 -7.45 -5.38
CA ALA A 77 0.93 -8.76 -5.70
C ALA A 77 1.52 -8.79 -7.12
N THR A 78 0.88 -8.11 -8.07
CA THR A 78 1.37 -8.00 -9.46
C THR A 78 2.69 -7.23 -9.51
N ILE A 79 2.81 -6.11 -8.80
CA ILE A 79 4.07 -5.36 -8.70
C ILE A 79 5.15 -6.26 -8.10
N MET A 80 4.87 -6.89 -6.96
CA MET A 80 5.82 -7.76 -6.28
C MET A 80 6.26 -8.94 -7.14
N ALA A 81 5.34 -9.57 -7.88
CA ALA A 81 5.67 -10.68 -8.78
C ALA A 81 6.56 -10.22 -9.95
N ASN A 82 6.35 -9.01 -10.46
CA ASN A 82 7.15 -8.48 -11.57
C ASN A 82 8.58 -8.08 -11.14
N THR A 83 8.76 -7.68 -9.88
CA THR A 83 10.07 -7.23 -9.38
C THR A 83 10.81 -8.25 -8.50
N CYS A 84 10.20 -9.40 -8.18
CA CYS A 84 10.75 -10.36 -7.22
C CYS A 84 12.12 -10.98 -7.58
N LEU A 85 12.51 -10.97 -8.86
CA LEU A 85 13.82 -11.48 -9.30
C LEU A 85 14.93 -10.43 -9.32
N SER A 86 14.60 -9.18 -9.00
CA SER A 86 15.54 -8.06 -8.90
C SER A 86 15.43 -7.37 -7.53
N PRO A 87 15.63 -8.08 -6.40
CA PRO A 87 15.33 -7.58 -5.06
C PRO A 87 16.13 -6.36 -4.60
N ASP A 88 17.31 -6.10 -5.19
CA ASP A 88 18.16 -4.94 -4.89
C ASP A 88 18.04 -3.81 -5.94
N ASP A 89 17.24 -4.03 -6.99
CA ASP A 89 16.98 -3.03 -8.02
C ASP A 89 15.71 -2.23 -7.69
N GLU A 90 15.87 -1.16 -6.90
CA GLU A 90 14.76 -0.26 -6.59
C GLU A 90 14.25 0.50 -7.83
N MET A 91 15.01 0.54 -8.95
CA MET A 91 14.54 1.14 -10.20
C MET A 91 13.50 0.28 -10.91
N ALA A 92 13.46 -1.03 -10.65
CA ALA A 92 12.46 -1.93 -11.22
C ALA A 92 11.01 -1.50 -10.89
N PHE A 93 10.80 -0.81 -9.76
CA PHE A 93 9.49 -0.30 -9.36
C PHE A 93 9.01 0.90 -10.20
N ASP A 94 9.90 1.59 -10.92
CA ASP A 94 9.54 2.74 -11.77
C ASP A 94 8.63 2.33 -12.94
N LEU A 95 8.65 1.05 -13.34
CA LEU A 95 7.76 0.49 -14.36
C LEU A 95 6.30 0.32 -13.88
N HIS A 96 6.01 0.65 -12.63
CA HIS A 96 4.72 0.39 -11.98
C HIS A 96 4.08 1.65 -11.36
N MET A 97 4.49 2.85 -11.79
CA MET A 97 3.93 4.11 -11.28
C MET A 97 2.40 4.19 -11.42
N ASP A 98 1.85 3.71 -12.53
CA ASP A 98 0.42 3.63 -12.80
C ASP A 98 -0.30 2.73 -11.77
N ARG A 99 0.30 1.59 -11.44
CA ARG A 99 -0.23 0.63 -10.46
C ARG A 99 -0.16 1.18 -9.03
N PHE A 100 0.90 1.88 -8.66
CA PHE A 100 0.96 2.57 -7.37
C PHE A 100 -0.10 3.67 -7.26
N SER A 101 -0.28 4.47 -8.32
CA SER A 101 -1.34 5.48 -8.37
C SER A 101 -2.73 4.85 -8.26
N TYR A 102 -2.95 3.70 -8.92
CA TYR A 102 -4.19 2.95 -8.81
C TYR A 102 -4.47 2.53 -7.37
N ILE A 103 -3.49 1.96 -6.66
CA ILE A 103 -3.65 1.56 -5.25
C ILE A 103 -4.14 2.75 -4.41
N ILE A 104 -3.47 3.92 -4.52
CA ILE A 104 -3.86 5.11 -3.74
C ILE A 104 -5.25 5.60 -4.10
N LYS A 105 -5.60 5.67 -5.38
CA LYS A 105 -6.94 6.10 -5.83
C LYS A 105 -8.05 5.19 -5.26
N GLN A 106 -7.83 3.89 -5.27
CA GLN A 106 -8.78 2.92 -4.74
C GLN A 106 -8.95 3.04 -3.22
N LEU A 107 -7.85 3.24 -2.48
CA LEU A 107 -7.91 3.40 -1.03
C LEU A 107 -8.46 4.76 -0.59
N LEU A 108 -8.21 5.83 -1.35
CA LEU A 108 -8.86 7.12 -1.14
C LEU A 108 -10.38 7.01 -1.33
N LYS A 109 -10.82 6.32 -2.39
CA LYS A 109 -12.25 6.04 -2.59
C LYS A 109 -12.83 5.34 -1.37
N LEU A 110 -12.13 4.34 -0.83
CA LEU A 110 -12.56 3.62 0.36
C LEU A 110 -12.71 4.54 1.59
N GLY A 111 -11.73 5.43 1.82
CA GLY A 111 -11.80 6.43 2.90
C GLY A 111 -12.93 7.44 2.73
N THR A 112 -13.32 7.77 1.49
CA THR A 112 -14.47 8.65 1.24
C THR A 112 -15.83 7.98 1.43
N LEU A 113 -15.89 6.65 1.29
CA LEU A 113 -17.10 5.85 1.46
C LEU A 113 -17.40 5.55 2.93
N ASP A 114 -16.44 5.74 3.83
CA ASP A 114 -16.66 5.56 5.26
C ASP A 114 -17.04 6.91 5.92
N PRO A 115 -18.31 7.10 6.36
CA PRO A 115 -18.75 8.32 7.03
C PRO A 115 -17.97 8.60 8.32
N ILE A 116 -17.35 7.58 8.93
CA ILE A 116 -16.62 7.67 10.18
C ILE A 116 -15.29 8.41 9.99
N VAL A 117 -14.61 8.21 8.85
CA VAL A 117 -13.39 8.95 8.49
C VAL A 117 -13.67 10.45 8.35
N ARG A 118 -14.88 10.82 7.92
CA ARG A 118 -15.31 12.23 7.78
C ARG A 118 -15.68 12.89 9.11
N PHE A 119 -16.17 12.13 10.09
CA PHE A 119 -16.62 12.66 11.38
C PHE A 119 -15.46 12.84 12.39
N GLN A 120 -14.28 12.28 12.11
CA GLN A 120 -13.15 12.24 13.05
C GLN A 120 -12.19 13.44 12.96
N ALA A 121 -12.44 14.39 12.06
CA ALA A 121 -11.80 15.70 12.11
C ALA A 121 -12.15 16.51 13.38
N SER A 122 -13.15 16.08 14.17
CA SER A 122 -13.63 16.79 15.38
C SER A 122 -13.38 16.06 16.71
N GLY A 123 -12.47 15.10 16.77
CA GLY A 123 -11.98 14.55 18.04
C GLY A 123 -12.66 13.28 18.52
N GLU A 124 -11.82 12.32 18.87
CA GLU A 124 -12.05 11.15 19.74
C GLU A 124 -13.25 10.23 19.41
N THR A 125 -13.09 9.30 18.46
CA THR A 125 -13.64 7.93 18.59
C THR A 125 -12.97 6.92 17.66
N PHE A 126 -12.87 5.67 18.11
CA PHE A 126 -12.13 4.55 17.51
C PHE A 126 -12.71 4.03 16.19
N VAL A 127 -11.83 3.65 15.25
CA VAL A 127 -12.22 2.86 14.06
C VAL A 127 -12.46 1.42 14.51
N ASN A 128 -13.72 1.07 14.80
CA ASN A 128 -14.06 -0.29 15.20
C ASN A 128 -14.31 -1.18 13.98
N MET A 129 -13.23 -1.65 13.35
CA MET A 129 -13.25 -2.72 12.34
C MET A 129 -13.20 -4.12 12.99
N SER A 130 -13.71 -4.31 14.23
CA SER A 130 -13.65 -5.62 14.91
C SER A 130 -14.66 -6.66 14.39
N LYS A 131 -15.50 -6.33 13.40
CA LYS A 131 -16.65 -7.18 13.02
C LYS A 131 -16.75 -7.62 11.57
N SER A 132 -15.70 -7.52 10.76
CA SER A 132 -15.67 -8.26 9.51
C SER A 132 -14.35 -8.99 9.32
N VAL A 133 -14.48 -10.30 9.14
CA VAL A 133 -13.45 -11.31 8.98
C VAL A 133 -12.74 -11.09 7.65
N MET A 134 -11.90 -10.07 7.58
CA MET A 134 -10.92 -9.92 6.53
C MET A 134 -9.61 -9.53 7.20
N ASP A 135 -8.73 -10.52 7.38
CA ASP A 135 -7.36 -10.31 7.90
C ASP A 135 -6.52 -9.40 6.97
N MET A 136 -7.07 -8.99 5.83
CA MET A 136 -6.52 -8.05 4.87
C MET A 136 -7.23 -6.69 5.00
N GLY A 137 -6.49 -5.67 5.41
CA GLY A 137 -6.93 -4.29 5.37
C GLY A 137 -5.97 -3.41 4.57
N TRP A 138 -6.00 -2.10 4.72
CA TRP A 138 -5.27 -1.20 3.83
C TRP A 138 -3.84 -0.87 4.29
N ASN A 139 -3.43 -1.28 5.50
CA ASN A 139 -2.14 -0.84 6.05
C ASN A 139 -0.97 -1.44 5.28
N ALA A 140 -1.01 -2.74 4.98
CA ALA A 140 0.05 -3.42 4.23
C ALA A 140 0.26 -2.80 2.83
N PRO A 141 -0.80 -2.61 2.00
CA PRO A 141 -0.67 -1.94 0.71
C PRO A 141 -0.17 -0.50 0.81
N LEU A 142 -0.64 0.30 1.78
CA LEU A 142 -0.17 1.68 1.96
C LEU A 142 1.31 1.73 2.35
N TYR A 143 1.72 0.89 3.28
CA TYR A 143 3.13 0.75 3.66
C TYR A 143 3.99 0.38 2.45
N PHE A 144 3.54 -0.61 1.66
CA PHE A 144 4.23 -1.02 0.45
C PHE A 144 4.38 0.15 -0.54
N VAL A 145 3.32 0.93 -0.79
CA VAL A 145 3.40 2.12 -1.66
C VAL A 145 4.39 3.14 -1.09
N ALA A 146 4.30 3.45 0.20
CA ALA A 146 5.15 4.46 0.83
C ALA A 146 6.66 4.10 0.77
N VAL A 147 6.98 2.81 0.84
CA VAL A 147 8.38 2.33 0.86
C VAL A 147 8.91 2.01 -0.53
N LYS A 148 8.08 1.52 -1.47
CA LYS A 148 8.56 1.04 -2.78
C LYS A 148 8.31 1.97 -3.95
N CYS A 149 7.31 2.85 -3.87
CA CYS A 149 7.12 3.84 -4.92
C CYS A 149 8.19 4.92 -4.83
N ARG A 150 8.79 5.32 -5.96
CA ARG A 150 9.81 6.39 -6.01
C ARG A 150 9.24 7.78 -6.38
N VAL A 151 7.92 7.87 -6.56
CA VAL A 151 7.21 9.13 -6.85
C VAL A 151 6.76 9.78 -5.55
N HIS A 152 7.47 10.83 -5.12
CA HIS A 152 7.25 11.53 -3.85
C HIS A 152 5.77 11.79 -3.51
N GLN A 153 5.01 12.35 -4.46
CA GLN A 153 3.60 12.69 -4.21
C GLN A 153 2.73 11.47 -3.88
N ILE A 154 2.97 10.33 -4.54
CA ILE A 154 2.23 9.09 -4.29
C ILE A 154 2.60 8.52 -2.92
N ARG A 155 3.89 8.59 -2.55
CA ARG A 155 4.37 8.17 -1.23
C ARG A 155 3.77 9.03 -0.12
N LEU A 156 3.77 10.35 -0.30
CA LEU A 156 3.21 11.29 0.66
C LEU A 156 1.73 11.02 0.90
N GLN A 157 0.96 10.77 -0.17
CA GLN A 157 -0.45 10.37 -0.05
C GLN A 157 -0.61 9.06 0.74
N ALA A 158 0.26 8.08 0.50
CA ALA A 158 0.25 6.81 1.25
C ALA A 158 0.50 7.03 2.75
N VAL A 159 1.49 7.85 3.10
CA VAL A 159 1.84 8.21 4.48
C VAL A 159 0.68 8.95 5.15
N GLN A 160 0.09 9.95 4.48
CA GLN A 160 -1.06 10.69 5.01
C GLN A 160 -2.26 9.78 5.28
N LEU A 161 -2.50 8.80 4.41
CA LEU A 161 -3.57 7.81 4.63
C LEU A 161 -3.28 6.92 5.85
N LEU A 162 -2.04 6.45 6.01
CA LEU A 162 -1.65 5.68 7.20
C LEU A 162 -1.83 6.49 8.49
N GLU A 163 -1.57 7.79 8.46
CA GLU A 163 -1.71 8.68 9.62
C GLU A 163 -3.15 9.00 9.99
N SER A 164 -4.02 9.01 8.99
CA SER A 164 -5.46 9.15 9.20
C SER A 164 -6.10 7.87 9.76
N ALA A 165 -5.41 6.73 9.68
CA ALA A 165 -5.89 5.46 10.20
C ALA A 165 -5.58 5.32 11.71
N PHE A 166 -6.57 4.86 12.47
CA PHE A 166 -6.45 4.63 13.92
C PHE A 166 -6.88 3.21 14.31
N HIS A 167 -6.46 2.21 13.54
CA HIS A 167 -6.70 0.80 13.86
C HIS A 167 -5.49 -0.09 13.59
N ARG A 168 -5.55 -1.29 14.16
CA ARG A 168 -4.57 -2.35 14.01
C ARG A 168 -5.16 -3.48 13.18
N GLU A 169 -4.43 -3.91 12.16
CA GLU A 169 -4.79 -5.00 11.25
C GLU A 169 -3.78 -6.15 11.46
N GLY A 170 -4.09 -7.09 12.35
CA GLY A 170 -3.16 -8.15 12.73
C GLY A 170 -1.83 -7.61 13.27
N ILE A 171 -0.74 -7.81 12.51
CA ILE A 171 0.60 -7.30 12.85
C ILE A 171 0.81 -5.82 12.49
N TRP A 172 -0.07 -5.24 11.67
CA TRP A 172 0.06 -3.87 11.20
C TRP A 172 -0.59 -2.90 12.18
N ASP A 173 0.23 -2.13 12.89
CA ASP A 173 -0.23 -0.97 13.66
C ASP A 173 -0.10 0.29 12.80
N SER A 174 -1.22 0.97 12.52
CA SER A 174 -1.27 2.14 11.63
C SER A 174 -0.33 3.26 12.07
N ARG A 175 -0.24 3.56 13.37
CA ARG A 175 0.64 4.63 13.90
C ARG A 175 2.11 4.28 13.73
N VAL A 176 2.49 3.07 14.10
CA VAL A 176 3.87 2.58 13.93
C VAL A 176 4.23 2.57 12.44
N THR A 177 3.34 2.04 11.61
CA THR A 177 3.53 1.92 10.16
C THR A 177 3.69 3.31 9.51
N ALA A 178 2.82 4.27 9.86
CA ALA A 178 2.93 5.67 9.43
C ALA A 178 4.27 6.30 9.80
N CYS A 179 4.67 6.16 11.07
CA CYS A 179 5.91 6.72 11.58
C CYS A 179 7.13 6.18 10.83
N VAL A 180 7.19 4.86 10.64
CA VAL A 180 8.25 4.19 9.88
C VAL A 180 8.26 4.64 8.42
N SER A 181 7.10 4.65 7.76
CA SER A 181 6.99 5.07 6.36
C SER A 181 7.43 6.52 6.14
N ARG A 182 7.02 7.45 7.01
CA ARG A 182 7.48 8.84 6.99
C ARG A 182 9.00 8.90 7.14
N ARG A 183 9.55 8.16 8.11
CA ARG A 183 10.98 8.17 8.37
C ARG A 183 11.80 7.64 7.18
N ILE A 184 11.34 6.57 6.54
CA ILE A 184 11.97 6.03 5.33
C ILE A 184 12.00 7.08 4.23
N MET A 185 10.86 7.73 3.96
CA MET A 185 10.75 8.77 2.94
C MET A 185 11.71 9.93 3.20
N GLU A 186 11.78 10.43 4.44
CA GLU A 186 12.73 11.49 4.83
C GLU A 186 14.19 11.10 4.64
N VAL A 187 14.56 9.85 4.97
CA VAL A 187 15.95 9.38 4.87
C VAL A 187 16.38 9.25 3.40
N GLU A 188 15.52 8.70 2.55
CA GLU A 188 15.80 8.49 1.14
C GLU A 188 15.82 9.80 0.35
N GLU A 189 14.90 10.71 0.65
CA GLU A 189 14.71 11.95 -0.11
C GLU A 189 15.51 13.14 0.44
N ARG A 190 15.97 13.04 1.70
CA ARG A 190 16.70 14.11 2.41
C ARG A 190 15.97 15.45 2.28
N ASP A 191 16.68 16.51 1.90
CA ASP A 191 16.09 17.85 1.71
C ASP A 191 15.57 18.10 0.29
N PHE A 192 15.61 17.11 -0.62
CA PHE A 192 15.30 17.32 -2.04
C PHE A 192 13.87 17.83 -2.29
N TYR A 193 12.91 17.37 -1.48
CA TYR A 193 11.51 17.83 -1.53
C TYR A 193 11.13 18.77 -0.39
N ARG A 194 12.01 18.98 0.60
CA ARG A 194 11.75 19.83 1.78
C ARG A 194 11.62 21.32 1.43
N THR A 195 12.26 21.74 0.34
CA THR A 195 12.16 23.11 -0.18
C THR A 195 10.92 23.32 -1.04
N ARG A 196 10.41 22.28 -1.73
CA ARG A 196 9.22 22.38 -2.60
C ARG A 196 7.91 22.50 -1.83
N THR A 197 7.83 21.94 -0.63
CA THR A 197 6.65 22.09 0.25
C THR A 197 6.49 23.52 0.79
N THR A 198 7.50 24.38 0.65
CA THR A 198 7.44 25.78 1.12
C THR A 198 7.07 26.77 0.01
N THR A 199 7.20 26.40 -1.27
CA THR A 199 7.03 27.34 -2.40
C THR A 199 5.92 27.01 -3.40
N ASP A 200 5.44 25.76 -3.48
CA ASP A 200 4.34 25.42 -4.40
C ASP A 200 3.07 25.08 -3.63
N GLY A 201 2.32 26.14 -3.31
CA GLY A 201 0.93 26.08 -2.87
C GLY A 201 -0.01 25.61 -3.98
N LEU A 202 0.15 24.36 -4.46
CA LEU A 202 -0.97 23.64 -5.05
C LEU A 202 -1.81 23.10 -3.89
N GLN A 203 -2.71 23.95 -3.43
CA GLN A 203 -3.76 23.62 -2.49
C GLN A 203 -4.56 22.42 -3.01
N LEU A 204 -4.27 21.22 -2.49
CA LEU A 204 -5.38 20.33 -2.16
C LEU A 204 -6.00 20.93 -0.90
N GLN A 205 -7.05 21.73 -1.08
CA GLN A 205 -7.89 22.15 0.03
C GLN A 205 -8.59 20.91 0.59
N ILE A 206 -7.93 20.25 1.53
CA ILE A 206 -8.59 19.45 2.55
C ILE A 206 -8.68 20.39 3.76
N PRO A 207 -9.88 20.66 4.32
CA PRO A 207 -9.99 21.55 5.47
C PRO A 207 -9.21 20.94 6.64
N ILE A 208 -8.16 21.63 7.09
CA ILE A 208 -7.42 21.31 8.31
C ILE A 208 -8.16 22.03 9.45
N PRO A 209 -8.76 21.33 10.43
CA PRO A 209 -9.19 21.99 11.66
C PRO A 209 -7.96 22.52 12.41
N GLU A 210 -8.04 23.76 12.90
CA GLU A 210 -6.95 24.43 13.60
C GLU A 210 -6.36 23.56 14.73
N PRO A 211 -5.01 23.51 14.86
CA PRO A 211 -4.39 22.71 15.90
C PRO A 211 -4.62 23.34 17.28
N LEU A 212 -5.30 22.59 18.16
CA LEU A 212 -5.20 22.83 19.60
C LEU A 212 -3.75 22.66 20.02
N ARG A 213 -3.18 23.77 20.47
CA ARG A 213 -1.85 23.89 21.07
C ARG A 213 -1.71 22.88 22.22
N ALA A 214 -1.01 21.78 21.99
CA ALA A 214 -0.58 20.85 23.04
C ALA A 214 0.91 20.56 22.89
N GLU A 215 1.59 20.67 24.01
CA GLU A 215 3.04 20.80 24.17
C GLU A 215 3.83 19.58 23.69
N GLY A 216 5.05 19.86 23.23
CA GLY A 216 5.95 18.89 22.64
C GLY A 216 6.25 17.70 23.55
N LYS A 217 5.85 16.52 23.11
CA LYS A 217 6.50 15.26 23.49
C LYS A 217 7.27 14.73 22.29
N LYS A 218 8.60 14.87 22.37
CA LYS A 218 9.54 14.15 21.52
C LYS A 218 9.28 12.65 21.70
N CYS A 219 9.06 11.92 20.61
CA CYS A 219 9.21 10.46 20.62
C CYS A 219 10.70 10.16 20.94
N GLY A 220 10.96 9.78 22.19
CA GLY A 220 12.20 9.11 22.58
C GLY A 220 12.06 7.62 22.34
N PHE A 221 13.18 7.01 21.93
CA PHE A 221 13.37 5.55 21.84
C PHE A 221 13.17 4.87 23.19
#